data_AF-A0A9D5EFP5-F1
#
_entry.id   AF-A0A9D5EFP5-F1
#
_cell.length_a   1.000
_cell.length_b   1.000
_cell.length_c   1.000
_cell.angle_alpha   90.00
_cell.angle_beta   90.00
_cell.angle_gamma   90.00
#
_symmetry.space_group_name_H-M   'P 1'
#
loop_
_entity.id
_entity.type
_entity.pdbx_description
1 polymer ?
#
loop_
_entity_poly.entity_id
_entity_poly.type
_entity_poly.pdbx_seq_one_letter_code
_entity_poly.pdbx_strand_id
1 'polypeptide(L)'
;MTVQELVERLQECDPDAEVRIMSQEGWPFECAISGVAAREAFGGDESCECDHAGAEPHQDACPAVDGYDEGLHTTTDVFIVEGQQERYGSEAAWNLVRAS
;
A
#
# COMPACT_ATOMS: atom_id res chain seq x y z
N MET A 1 2.94 9.56 -13.85
CA MET A 1 4.02 8.60 -13.62
C MET A 1 4.14 7.68 -14.83
N THR A 2 5.32 7.60 -15.42
CA THR A 2 5.65 6.65 -16.50
C THR A 2 6.04 5.30 -15.90
N VAL A 3 6.15 4.26 -16.75
CA VAL A 3 6.61 2.94 -16.32
C VAL A 3 8.03 2.99 -15.75
N GLN A 4 8.96 3.68 -16.42
CA GLN A 4 10.35 3.81 -15.95
C GLN A 4 10.40 4.48 -14.57
N GLU A 5 9.66 5.58 -14.40
CA GLU A 5 9.58 6.30 -13.12
C GLU A 5 8.98 5.46 -11.98
N LEU A 6 8.04 4.57 -12.30
CA LEU A 6 7.48 3.62 -11.32
C LEU A 6 8.48 2.52 -10.99
N VAL A 7 9.16 1.96 -11.99
CA VAL A 7 10.18 0.92 -11.80
C VAL A 7 11.32 1.45 -10.92
N GLU A 8 11.83 2.64 -11.19
CA GLU A 8 12.88 3.27 -10.38
C GLU A 8 12.46 3.40 -8.91
N ARG A 9 11.21 3.83 -8.65
CA ARG A 9 10.68 3.93 -7.29
C ARG A 9 10.53 2.57 -6.61
N LEU A 10 10.07 1.55 -7.34
CA LEU A 10 9.93 0.20 -6.78
C LEU A 10 11.29 -0.46 -6.53
N GLN A 11 12.30 -0.15 -7.33
CA GLN A 11 13.67 -0.66 -7.16
C GLN A 11 14.36 -0.13 -5.89
N GLU A 12 13.88 0.98 -5.32
CA GLU A 12 14.37 1.52 -4.05
C GLU A 12 13.77 0.81 -2.82
N CYS A 13 12.71 0.00 -3.00
CA CYS A 13 12.04 -0.72 -1.92
C CYS A 13 12.65 -2.11 -1.67
N ASP A 14 12.20 -2.77 -0.58
CA ASP A 14 12.49 -4.18 -0.34
C ASP A 14 12.01 -5.04 -1.53
N PRO A 15 12.91 -5.77 -2.23
CA PRO A 15 12.54 -6.56 -3.39
C PRO A 15 11.62 -7.74 -3.09
N ASP A 16 11.55 -8.18 -1.82
CA ASP A 16 10.68 -9.28 -1.38
C ASP A 16 9.33 -8.77 -0.82
N ALA A 17 9.10 -7.45 -0.83
CA ALA A 17 7.86 -6.84 -0.38
C ALA A 17 6.66 -7.20 -1.27
N GLU A 18 5.50 -7.41 -0.64
CA GLU A 18 4.24 -7.49 -1.36
C GLU A 18 3.77 -6.10 -1.81
N VAL A 19 3.42 -5.98 -3.10
CA VAL A 19 2.90 -4.73 -3.69
C VAL A 19 1.37 -4.70 -3.64
N ARG A 20 0.80 -3.63 -3.08
CA ARG A 20 -0.65 -3.41 -2.99
C ARG A 20 -1.06 -2.07 -3.63
N ILE A 21 -2.34 -1.93 -3.94
CA ILE A 21 -2.92 -0.67 -4.44
C ILE A 21 -3.71 -0.02 -3.30
N MET A 22 -3.45 1.27 -3.06
CA MET A 22 -4.24 2.09 -2.15
C MET A 22 -5.22 2.92 -2.99
N SER A 23 -6.48 2.46 -3.08
CA SER A 23 -7.51 3.08 -3.92
C SER A 23 -8.73 3.56 -3.14
N GLN A 24 -9.37 4.63 -3.62
CA GLN A 24 -10.66 5.10 -3.12
C GLN A 24 -11.78 4.63 -4.08
N GLU A 25 -12.48 3.54 -3.72
CA GLU A 25 -13.38 2.82 -4.63
C GLU A 25 -14.66 3.58 -5.02
N GLY A 26 -15.15 3.36 -6.26
CA GLY A 26 -16.48 3.82 -6.69
C GLY A 26 -16.93 3.43 -8.10
N TRP A 27 -16.09 3.59 -9.12
CA TRP A 27 -16.39 3.36 -10.54
C TRP A 27 -15.11 3.03 -11.32
N PRO A 28 -15.17 2.48 -12.56
CA PRO A 28 -13.98 2.28 -13.38
C PRO A 28 -13.44 3.64 -13.78
N PHE A 29 -12.34 4.04 -13.15
CA PHE A 29 -11.63 5.28 -13.42
C PHE A 29 -10.22 5.00 -13.89
N GLU A 30 -9.74 5.85 -14.78
CA GLU A 30 -8.32 5.97 -15.05
C GLU A 30 -7.78 7.04 -14.11
N CYS A 31 -7.08 6.61 -13.06
CA CYS A 31 -6.46 7.49 -12.09
C CYS A 31 -4.97 7.62 -12.36
N ALA A 32 -4.41 8.80 -12.07
CA ALA A 32 -2.97 8.96 -11.97
C ALA A 32 -2.43 8.12 -10.79
N ILE A 33 -1.16 7.71 -10.85
CA ILE A 33 -0.44 7.22 -9.67
C ILE A 33 0.20 8.43 -9.00
N SER A 34 -0.15 8.67 -7.72
CA SER A 34 0.42 9.75 -6.92
C SER A 34 1.85 9.44 -6.48
N GLY A 35 2.10 8.20 -6.07
CA GLY A 35 3.39 7.79 -5.55
C GLY A 35 3.47 6.31 -5.18
N VAL A 36 4.64 5.94 -4.66
CA VAL A 36 4.90 4.66 -3.99
C VAL A 36 5.22 4.96 -2.53
N ALA A 37 4.66 4.20 -1.60
CA ALA A 37 4.93 4.34 -0.17
C ALA A 37 5.16 2.97 0.47
N ALA A 38 6.19 2.84 1.30
CA ALA A 38 6.40 1.65 2.11
C ALA A 38 5.56 1.72 3.39
N ARG A 39 5.07 0.59 3.89
CA ARG A 39 4.25 0.52 5.10
C ARG A 39 4.94 1.20 6.28
N GLU A 40 6.23 0.96 6.49
CA GLU A 40 7.02 1.58 7.56
C GLU A 40 6.98 3.12 7.58
N ALA A 41 6.70 3.78 6.45
CA ALA A 41 6.69 5.24 6.37
C ALA A 41 5.40 5.87 6.94
N PHE A 42 4.32 5.09 7.08
CA PHE A 42 3.02 5.60 7.54
C PHE A 42 2.22 4.62 8.42
N GLY A 43 2.72 3.39 8.57
CA GLY A 43 2.15 2.31 9.34
C GLY A 43 2.83 2.22 10.69
N GLY A 44 2.08 2.56 11.72
CA GLY A 44 2.54 2.68 13.09
C GLY A 44 1.74 3.77 13.77
N ASP A 45 1.20 3.49 14.95
CA ASP A 45 0.52 4.53 15.73
C ASP A 45 1.59 5.36 16.44
N GLU A 46 1.62 6.68 16.17
CA GLU A 46 2.54 7.64 16.80
C GLU A 46 2.41 7.65 18.34
N SER A 47 1.33 7.09 18.89
CA SER A 47 1.10 6.93 20.32
C SER A 47 1.67 5.63 20.92
N CYS A 48 2.32 4.77 20.13
CA CYS A 48 3.03 3.61 20.68
C CYS A 48 4.39 4.01 21.26
N GLU A 49 4.50 4.03 22.58
CA GLU A 49 5.78 4.16 23.31
C GLU A 49 6.51 2.81 23.47
N CYS A 50 6.11 1.81 22.70
CA CYS A 50 6.74 0.50 22.69
C CYS A 50 8.09 0.52 21.93
N ASP A 51 9.14 -0.06 22.51
CA ASP A 51 10.46 -0.25 21.87
C ASP A 51 10.38 -1.38 20.80
N HIS A 52 9.50 -1.25 19.81
CA HIS A 52 9.36 -2.23 18.72
C HIS A 52 10.07 -1.76 17.44
N ALA A 53 11.01 -2.59 16.97
CA ALA A 53 11.50 -2.53 15.62
C ALA A 53 10.67 -3.50 14.75
N GLY A 54 9.76 -2.99 13.94
CA GLY A 54 9.04 -3.78 12.95
C GLY A 54 7.88 -4.65 13.48
N ALA A 55 7.74 -5.87 12.94
CA ALA A 55 6.54 -6.72 12.89
C ALA A 55 6.13 -7.47 14.17
N GLU A 56 6.72 -7.15 15.32
CA GLU A 56 6.41 -7.85 16.57
C GLU A 56 5.02 -7.39 17.09
N PRO A 57 4.17 -8.32 17.58
CA PRO A 57 2.89 -7.96 18.14
C PRO A 57 3.08 -7.03 19.34
N HIS A 58 2.22 -6.01 19.44
CA HIS A 58 2.24 -5.08 20.56
C HIS A 58 2.06 -5.81 21.90
N GLN A 59 2.70 -5.31 22.96
CA GLN A 59 2.54 -5.86 24.31
C GLN A 59 1.08 -5.74 24.79
N ASP A 60 0.65 -6.72 25.58
CA ASP A 60 -0.65 -6.71 26.25
C ASP A 60 -0.79 -5.39 27.06
N ALA A 61 -1.80 -4.57 26.73
CA ALA A 61 -2.04 -3.19 27.19
C ALA A 61 -1.41 -2.02 26.39
N CYS A 62 -0.92 -2.25 25.18
CA CYS A 62 -0.56 -1.16 24.27
C CYS A 62 -1.80 -0.29 23.91
N PRO A 63 -1.73 1.05 24.00
CA PRO A 63 -2.84 1.94 23.66
C PRO A 63 -3.06 2.06 22.15
N ALA A 64 -2.06 1.69 21.34
CA ALA A 64 -2.24 1.52 19.91
C ALA A 64 -3.19 0.33 19.71
N VAL A 65 -4.43 0.64 19.30
CA VAL A 65 -5.34 -0.39 18.79
C VAL A 65 -4.60 -1.05 17.63
N ASP A 66 -4.57 -2.38 17.55
CA ASP A 66 -4.09 -3.09 16.35
C ASP A 66 -4.91 -2.61 15.15
N GLY A 67 -4.47 -1.51 14.52
CA GLY A 67 -5.21 -0.79 13.49
C GLY A 67 -5.24 -1.53 12.16
N TYR A 68 -4.75 -2.76 12.16
CA TYR A 68 -4.61 -3.64 11.04
C TYR A 68 -5.17 -5.00 11.44
N ASP A 69 -6.18 -5.49 10.70
CA ASP A 69 -6.70 -6.85 10.77
C ASP A 69 -5.58 -7.91 10.88
N GLU A 70 -5.85 -9.00 11.60
CA GLU A 70 -4.94 -10.15 11.74
C GLU A 70 -4.44 -10.60 10.35
N GLY A 71 -3.11 -10.61 10.15
CA GLY A 71 -2.47 -10.98 8.88
C GLY A 71 -1.81 -9.84 8.11
N LEU A 72 -1.95 -8.59 8.55
CA LEU A 72 -1.27 -7.42 7.96
C LEU A 72 0.14 -7.16 8.53
N HIS A 73 0.79 -8.21 9.05
CA HIS A 73 2.05 -8.15 9.80
C HIS A 73 3.31 -7.91 8.95
N THR A 74 3.19 -7.71 7.65
CA THR A 74 4.34 -7.44 6.80
C THR A 74 4.64 -5.95 6.82
N THR A 75 5.55 -5.55 7.72
CA THR A 75 6.07 -4.18 7.82
C THR A 75 6.77 -3.68 6.55
N THR A 76 6.99 -4.58 5.60
CA THR A 76 7.69 -4.33 4.35
C THR A 76 6.75 -4.05 3.17
N ASP A 77 5.42 -4.12 3.33
CA ASP A 77 4.49 -3.88 2.22
C ASP A 77 4.77 -2.57 1.48
N VAL A 78 4.62 -2.60 0.17
CA VAL A 78 4.75 -1.42 -0.70
C VAL A 78 3.42 -1.10 -1.34
N PHE A 79 3.03 0.17 -1.33
CA PHE A 79 1.74 0.64 -1.83
C PHE A 79 1.95 1.53 -3.05
N ILE A 80 1.25 1.21 -4.14
CA ILE A 80 0.99 2.15 -5.22
C ILE A 80 -0.20 2.99 -4.80
N VAL A 81 0.01 4.29 -4.61
CA VAL A 81 -1.00 5.22 -4.08
C VAL A 81 -1.75 5.89 -5.23
N GLU A 82 -3.07 5.74 -5.24
CA GLU A 82 -3.96 6.42 -6.20
C GLU A 82 -3.83 7.94 -6.11
N GLY A 83 -3.77 8.59 -7.28
CA GLY A 83 -3.84 10.04 -7.44
C GLY A 83 -5.21 10.48 -7.97
N GLN A 84 -5.25 11.64 -8.64
CA GLN A 84 -6.51 12.16 -9.15
C GLN A 84 -7.08 11.28 -10.27
N GLN A 85 -8.40 11.17 -10.35
CA GLN A 85 -9.09 10.70 -11.54
C GLN A 85 -8.76 11.60 -12.74
N GLU A 86 -8.34 10.99 -13.85
CA GLU A 86 -8.07 11.65 -15.11
C GLU A 86 -9.21 11.41 -16.12
N ARG A 87 -9.72 10.17 -16.18
CA ARG A 87 -10.75 9.76 -17.16
C ARG A 87 -11.69 8.68 -16.59
N TYR A 88 -12.77 8.40 -17.32
CA TYR A 88 -13.57 7.20 -17.12
C TYR A 88 -12.87 6.01 -17.80
N GLY A 89 -12.74 4.92 -17.07
CA GLY A 89 -12.15 3.67 -17.54
C GLY A 89 -13.17 2.69 -18.10
N SER A 90 -12.71 1.47 -18.39
CA SER A 90 -13.53 0.37 -18.89
C SER A 90 -13.34 -0.88 -18.02
N GLU A 91 -14.45 -1.53 -17.66
CA GLU A 91 -14.43 -2.84 -16.98
C GLU A 91 -13.64 -3.91 -17.77
N ALA A 92 -13.45 -3.71 -19.08
CA ALA A 92 -12.66 -4.59 -19.92
C ALA A 92 -11.22 -4.79 -19.40
N ALA A 93 -10.63 -3.80 -18.72
CA ALA A 93 -9.30 -3.93 -18.14
C ALA A 93 -9.24 -5.04 -17.06
N TRP A 94 -10.23 -5.10 -16.17
CA TRP A 94 -10.33 -6.17 -15.17
C TRP A 94 -10.61 -7.53 -15.80
N ASN A 95 -11.45 -7.57 -16.85
CA ASN A 95 -11.75 -8.82 -17.55
C ASN A 95 -10.52 -9.40 -18.25
N LEU A 96 -9.63 -8.56 -18.79
CA LEU A 96 -8.39 -8.99 -19.42
C LEU A 96 -7.45 -9.66 -18.41
N VAL A 97 -7.22 -9.03 -17.26
CA VAL A 97 -6.32 -9.55 -16.21
C VAL A 97 -6.87 -10.81 -15.55
N ARG A 98 -8.20 -10.91 -15.36
CA ARG A 98 -8.84 -12.11 -14.80
C ARG A 98 -8.81 -13.31 -15.75
N ALA A 99 -8.56 -13.09 -17.05
CA ALA A 99 -8.52 -14.14 -18.06
C ALA A 99 -7.11 -14.68 -18.35
N SER A 100 -6.07 -13.97 -17.90
CA SER A 100 -4.66 -14.42 -17.90
C SER A 100 -4.30 -15.22 -16.66
#